data_AF-A0A069PBR4-F1
#
_entry.id   AF-A0A069PBR4-F1
#
_cell.length_a   1.000
_cell.length_b   1.000
_cell.length_c   1.000
_cell.angle_alpha   90.00
_cell.angle_beta   90.00
_cell.angle_gamma   90.00
#
_symmetry.space_group_name_H-M   'P 1'
#
loop_
_entity.id
_entity.type
_entity.pdbx_description
1 polymer ?
#
loop_
_entity_poly.entity_id
_entity_poly.type
_entity_poly.pdbx_seq_one_letter_code
_entity_poly.pdbx_strand_id
1 'polypeptide(L)'
;MHRDLTIGEYAVAITAERKCLVSPNVVTGYTVRFAIRRVDDKALTGNLFVETSEEIAPQNHYFASVKAALDAGEQMGRMRITDFDAARGLS
;
A
#
# COMPACT_ATOMS: atom_id res chain seq x y z
N MET A 1 8.74 -6.61 -5.95
CA MET A 1 9.24 -5.25 -6.26
C MET A 1 8.76 -4.31 -5.18
N HIS A 2 9.44 -3.19 -4.94
CA HIS A 2 9.21 -2.38 -3.75
C HIS A 2 9.35 -0.88 -4.05
N ARG A 3 8.57 -0.05 -3.36
CA ARG A 3 8.62 1.42 -3.39
C ARG A 3 8.38 1.94 -1.98
N ASP A 4 9.36 2.64 -1.43
CA ASP A 4 9.20 3.44 -0.22
C ASP A 4 8.98 4.90 -0.59
N LEU A 5 8.08 5.57 0.13
CA LEU A 5 7.90 7.01 0.02
C LEU A 5 7.47 7.62 1.35
N THR A 6 7.70 8.93 1.46
CA THR A 6 7.22 9.74 2.58
C THR A 6 6.09 10.65 2.09
N ILE A 7 4.97 10.66 2.79
CA ILE A 7 3.81 11.54 2.53
C ILE A 7 3.56 12.33 3.82
N GLY A 8 3.97 13.60 3.86
CA GLY A 8 3.89 14.39 5.08
C GLY A 8 4.68 13.75 6.23
N GLU A 9 4.00 13.42 7.32
CA GLU A 9 4.59 12.76 8.50
C GLU A 9 4.50 11.22 8.47
N TYR A 10 4.10 10.65 7.34
CA TYR A 10 3.89 9.21 7.19
C TYR A 10 4.94 8.60 6.27
N ALA A 11 5.53 7.48 6.71
CA ALA A 11 6.32 6.60 5.86
C ALA A 11 5.41 5.50 5.30
N VAL A 12 5.44 5.30 3.98
CA VAL A 12 4.65 4.30 3.27
C VAL A 12 5.58 3.36 2.52
N ALA A 13 5.50 2.08 2.87
CA ALA A 13 6.24 1.00 2.24
C ALA A 13 5.30 0.18 1.35
N ILE A 14 5.52 0.16 0.04
CA ILE A 14 4.65 -0.50 -0.93
C ILE A 14 5.40 -1.67 -1.55
N THR A 15 4.79 -2.86 -1.50
CA THR A 15 5.37 -4.08 -2.05
C THR A 15 4.45 -4.66 -3.10
N ALA A 16 4.93 -4.72 -4.34
CA ALA A 16 4.28 -5.44 -5.42
C ALA A 16 4.80 -6.87 -5.52
N GLU A 17 3.89 -7.84 -5.53
CA GLU A 17 4.21 -9.27 -5.65
C GLU A 17 3.81 -9.76 -7.04
N ARG A 18 4.67 -10.55 -7.68
CA ARG A 18 4.33 -11.22 -8.94
C ARG A 18 3.48 -12.45 -8.67
N LYS A 19 2.46 -12.68 -9.48
CA LYS A 19 1.62 -13.89 -9.44
C LYS A 19 1.86 -14.72 -10.71
N CYS A 20 2.09 -16.00 -10.50
CA CYS A 20 2.40 -16.98 -11.55
C CYS A 20 1.44 -18.17 -11.41
N LEU A 21 0.16 -17.99 -11.78
CA LEU A 21 -0.89 -19.00 -11.51
C LEU A 21 -0.81 -20.21 -12.44
N VAL A 22 -0.47 -19.99 -13.71
CA VAL A 22 -0.50 -21.04 -14.73
C VAL A 22 0.79 -21.85 -14.76
N SER A 23 1.93 -21.18 -14.54
CA SER A 23 3.26 -21.80 -14.52
C SER A 23 4.21 -20.91 -13.73
N PRO A 24 5.18 -21.48 -12.98
CA PRO A 24 6.16 -20.69 -12.21
C PRO A 24 6.92 -19.64 -13.04
N ASN A 25 7.05 -19.87 -14.35
CA ASN A 25 7.80 -19.02 -15.27
C ASN A 25 6.93 -18.02 -16.04
N VAL A 26 5.61 -18.07 -15.90
CA VAL A 26 4.68 -17.19 -16.61
C VAL A 26 4.01 -16.26 -15.62
N VAL A 27 4.40 -14.98 -15.67
CA VAL A 27 3.78 -13.93 -14.85
C VAL A 27 2.36 -13.68 -15.36
N THR A 28 1.38 -14.03 -14.54
CA THR A 28 -0.04 -13.77 -14.78
C THR A 28 -0.41 -12.32 -14.44
N GLY A 29 0.34 -11.71 -13.53
CA GLY A 29 0.26 -10.29 -13.21
C GLY A 29 0.85 -9.98 -11.84
N TYR A 30 0.42 -8.88 -11.25
CA TYR A 30 0.94 -8.39 -9.97
C TYR A 30 -0.19 -8.09 -8.98
N THR A 31 0.09 -8.29 -7.71
CA THR A 31 -0.70 -7.76 -6.58
C THR A 31 0.14 -6.76 -5.81
N VAL A 32 -0.48 -5.98 -4.93
CA VAL A 32 0.24 -5.00 -4.11
C VAL A 32 -0.23 -5.04 -2.66
N ARG A 33 0.69 -4.80 -1.73
CA ARG A 33 0.41 -4.47 -0.33
C ARG A 33 1.12 -3.18 0.02
N PHE A 34 0.60 -2.46 1.01
CA PHE A 34 1.30 -1.33 1.59
C PHE A 34 1.31 -1.42 3.12
N ALA A 35 2.29 -0.78 3.74
CA ALA A 35 2.32 -0.51 5.17
C ALA A 35 2.53 0.98 5.40
N ILE A 36 1.83 1.55 6.39
CA ILE A 36 1.92 2.95 6.79
C ILE A 36 2.37 3.00 8.23
N ARG A 37 3.29 3.91 8.55
CA ARG A 37 3.66 4.27 9.92
C ARG A 37 3.97 5.77 9.98
N ARG A 38 3.92 6.37 11.16
CA ARG A 38 4.44 7.74 11.33
C ARG A 38 5.96 7.73 11.42
N VAL A 39 6.59 8.80 10.96
CA VAL A 39 8.05 8.98 11.03
C VAL A 39 8.53 9.38 12.43
N ASP A 40 7.64 9.91 13.27
CA ASP A 40 7.91 10.31 14.66
C ASP A 40 7.56 9.23 15.69
N ASP A 41 7.35 7.99 15.23
CA ASP A 41 7.00 6.81 16.01
C ASP A 41 5.73 6.94 16.88
N LYS A 42 4.88 7.93 16.60
CA LYS A 42 3.56 8.05 17.22
C LYS A 42 2.54 7.14 16.55
N ALA A 43 1.44 6.88 17.27
CA ALA A 43 0.30 6.18 16.72
C ALA A 43 -0.32 6.93 15.52
N LEU A 44 -0.74 6.17 14.51
CA LEU A 44 -1.55 6.60 13.37
C LEU A 44 -2.93 7.05 13.84
N THR A 45 -3.58 6.21 14.66
CA THR A 45 -4.87 6.47 15.30
C THR A 45 -5.04 5.56 16.51
N GLY A 46 -5.63 6.06 17.59
CA GLY A 46 -5.74 5.31 18.85
C GLY A 46 -4.40 4.73 19.30
N ASN A 47 -4.33 3.40 19.43
CA ASN A 47 -3.10 2.65 19.78
C ASN A 47 -2.46 1.94 18.57
N LEU A 48 -2.87 2.27 17.34
CA LEU A 48 -2.34 1.67 16.12
C LEU A 48 -1.09 2.42 15.65
N PHE A 49 0.07 1.76 15.67
CA PHE A 49 1.35 2.36 15.24
C PHE A 49 1.69 2.10 13.77
N VAL A 50 1.24 0.95 13.25
CA VAL A 50 1.48 0.52 11.87
C VAL A 50 0.19 -0.05 11.32
N GLU A 51 -0.25 0.44 10.17
CA GLU A 51 -1.33 -0.15 9.37
C GLU A 51 -0.68 -0.95 8.25
N THR A 52 -1.11 -2.20 8.05
CA THR A 52 -0.71 -3.00 6.88
C THR A 52 -1.95 -3.38 6.10
N SER A 53 -1.93 -3.16 4.80
CA SER A 53 -3.06 -3.54 3.93
C SER A 53 -3.12 -5.05 3.74
N GLU A 54 -4.32 -5.55 3.48
CA GLU A 54 -4.48 -6.83 2.80
C GLU A 54 -3.91 -6.78 1.37
N GLU A 55 -3.91 -7.91 0.68
CA GLU A 55 -3.54 -7.95 -0.74
C GLU A 55 -4.54 -7.18 -1.60
N ILE A 56 -4.03 -6.23 -2.38
CA ILE A 56 -4.80 -5.39 -3.27
C ILE A 56 -4.58 -5.87 -4.70
N ALA A 57 -5.69 -6.06 -5.42
CA ALA A 57 -5.75 -6.41 -6.83
C ALA A 57 -7.04 -5.85 -7.44
N PRO A 58 -7.11 -5.66 -8.78
CA PRO A 58 -8.36 -5.38 -9.46
C PRO A 58 -9.41 -6.49 -9.21
N GLN A 59 -10.70 -6.14 -9.10
CA GLN A 59 -11.80 -7.05 -8.69
C GLN A 59 -11.80 -8.43 -9.34
N ASN A 60 -11.38 -8.54 -10.61
CA ASN A 60 -11.44 -9.79 -11.36
C ASN A 60 -10.08 -10.35 -11.79
N HIS A 61 -8.97 -9.63 -11.56
CA HIS A 61 -7.67 -9.99 -12.15
C HIS A 61 -6.49 -9.46 -11.32
N TYR A 62 -5.30 -9.47 -11.92
CA TYR A 62 -4.08 -8.87 -11.40
C TYR A 62 -3.76 -7.57 -12.13
N PHE A 63 -2.93 -6.73 -11.52
CA PHE A 63 -2.34 -5.61 -12.25
C PHE A 63 -1.47 -6.14 -13.39
N ALA A 64 -1.61 -5.55 -14.59
CA ALA A 64 -0.85 -5.96 -15.77
C ALA A 64 0.64 -5.61 -15.71
N SER A 65 1.02 -4.69 -14.82
CA SER A 65 2.41 -4.26 -14.63
C SER A 65 2.73 -3.95 -13.18
N VAL A 66 4.01 -4.06 -12.83
CA VAL A 66 4.54 -3.61 -11.53
C VAL A 66 4.20 -2.15 -11.28
N LYS A 67 4.33 -1.30 -12.30
CA LYS A 67 4.05 0.14 -12.18
C LYS A 67 2.60 0.38 -11.78
N ALA A 68 1.64 -0.26 -12.47
CA ALA A 68 0.22 -0.14 -12.13
C ALA A 68 -0.07 -0.63 -10.71
N ALA A 69 0.55 -1.73 -10.28
CA ALA A 69 0.41 -2.24 -8.92
C ALA A 69 0.93 -1.25 -7.88
N LEU A 70 2.14 -0.71 -8.07
CA LEU A 70 2.74 0.25 -7.16
C LEU A 70 1.97 1.58 -7.11
N ASP A 71 1.49 2.07 -8.25
CA ASP A 71 0.70 3.30 -8.32
C ASP A 71 -0.65 3.14 -7.61
N ALA A 72 -1.30 1.98 -7.73
CA ALA A 72 -2.50 1.67 -6.96
C ALA A 72 -2.23 1.57 -5.46
N GLY A 73 -1.11 0.96 -5.06
CA GLY A 73 -0.68 0.90 -3.66
C GLY A 73 -0.43 2.30 -3.08
N GLU A 74 0.16 3.21 -3.86
CA GLU A 74 0.37 4.60 -3.45
C GLU A 74 -0.94 5.36 -3.31
N GLN A 75 -1.85 5.23 -4.28
CA GLN A 75 -3.16 5.89 -4.22
C GLN A 75 -3.95 5.45 -2.98
N MET A 76 -4.00 4.14 -2.70
CA MET A 76 -4.69 3.61 -1.52
C MET A 76 -3.99 4.04 -0.23
N GLY A 77 -2.66 4.06 -0.20
CA GLY A 77 -1.89 4.57 0.94
C GLY A 77 -2.21 6.03 1.25
N ARG A 78 -2.30 6.88 0.22
CA ARG A 78 -2.71 8.29 0.37
C ARG A 78 -4.13 8.43 0.92
N MET A 79 -5.08 7.62 0.42
CA MET A 79 -6.45 7.63 0.93
C MET A 79 -6.50 7.28 2.42
N ARG A 80 -5.78 6.23 2.86
CA ARG A 80 -5.74 5.86 4.28
C ARG A 80 -5.07 6.92 5.16
N ILE A 81 -4.06 7.62 4.65
CA ILE A 81 -3.47 8.77 5.34
C ILE A 81 -4.52 9.86 5.56
N THR A 82 -5.30 10.20 4.54
CA THR A 82 -6.42 11.16 4.69
C THR A 82 -7.40 10.71 5.77
N ASP A 83 -7.72 9.41 5.85
CA ASP A 83 -8.60 8.89 6.91
C ASP A 83 -7.99 9.04 8.31
N PHE A 84 -6.67 8.82 8.47
CA PHE A 84 -5.98 9.02 9.74
C PHE A 84 -5.92 10.48 10.17
N ASP A 85 -5.64 11.38 9.22
CA ASP A 85 -5.64 12.82 9.47
C ASP A 85 -7.03 13.30 9.89
N ALA A 86 -8.08 12.87 9.18
CA ALA A 86 -9.46 13.16 9.52
C ALA A 86 -9.85 12.64 10.91
N ALA A 87 -9.44 11.41 11.26
CA ALA A 87 -9.68 10.83 12.59
C ALA A 87 -8.95 11.58 13.72
N ARG A 88 -7.86 12.29 13.41
CA ARG A 88 -7.10 13.12 14.36
C ARG A 88 -7.60 14.56 14.43
N GLY A 89 -8.61 14.93 13.63
CA GLY A 89 -9.10 16.31 13.52
C GLY A 89 -8.13 17.23 12.78
N LEU A 90 -7.24 16.68 11.96
CA LEU A 90 -6.36 17.43 11.05
C LEU A 90 -7.05 17.45 9.68
N SER A 91 -7.67 18.58 9.33
CA SER A 91 -8.33 18.82 8.03
C SER A 91 -7.67 19.97 7.28
#